data_AF-A0AAD5FU21-F1
#
_entry.id   AF-A0AAD5FU21-F1
#
_cell.length_a   1.000
_cell.length_b   1.000
_cell.length_c   1.000
_cell.angle_alpha   90.00
_cell.angle_beta   90.00
_cell.angle_gamma   90.00
#
_symmetry.space_group_name_H-M   'P 1'
#
loop_
_entity.id
_entity.type
_entity.pdbx_description
1 polymer ?
#
loop_
_entity_poly.entity_id
_entity_poly.type
_entity_poly.pdbx_seq_one_letter_code
_entity_poly.pdbx_strand_id
1 'polypeptide(L)'
;MKGQRLSLLQSTAGFFLNQIINEQEYVALVTFSSNAQILTPLTKIEGQATRDELISKLPTIATGQTFICKGFRKGFEVRKKLLLFN
;
A
#
# COMPACT_ATOMS: atom_id res chain seq x y z
N MET A 1 -12.62 3.83 -12.84
CA MET A 1 -12.09 5.21 -12.86
C MET A 1 -10.60 5.17 -13.21
N LYS A 2 -10.22 5.61 -14.42
CA LYS A 2 -8.99 6.39 -14.59
C LYS A 2 -9.44 7.84 -14.47
N GLY A 3 -8.87 8.59 -13.55
CA GLY A 3 -9.34 9.94 -13.27
C GLY A 3 -8.42 10.63 -12.26
N GLN A 4 -8.52 11.96 -12.19
CA GLN A 4 -7.63 12.83 -11.42
C GLN A 4 -7.38 12.36 -9.97
N ARG A 5 -8.39 11.77 -9.32
CA ARG A 5 -8.27 11.22 -7.96
C ARG A 5 -7.31 10.02 -7.87
N LEU A 6 -7.34 9.12 -8.85
CA LEU A 6 -6.45 7.97 -8.89
C LEU A 6 -5.01 8.42 -9.18
N SER A 7 -4.83 9.36 -10.10
CA SER A 7 -3.53 9.97 -10.36
C SER A 7 -2.97 10.67 -9.12
N LEU A 8 -3.81 11.42 -8.39
CA LEU A 8 -3.40 12.03 -7.13
C LEU A 8 -2.98 10.98 -6.09
N LEU A 9 -3.74 9.89 -5.94
CA LEU A 9 -3.37 8.78 -5.06
C LEU A 9 -1.99 8.23 -5.42
N GLN A 10 -1.73 7.98 -6.71
CA GLN A 10 -0.45 7.45 -7.17
C GLN A 10 0.70 8.42 -6.89
N SER A 11 0.54 9.70 -7.23
CA SER A 11 1.57 10.71 -7.01
C SER A 11 1.85 10.94 -5.52
N THR A 12 0.82 11.03 -4.67
CA THR A 12 0.99 11.25 -3.22
C THR A 12 1.58 10.02 -2.53
N ALA A 13 1.11 8.81 -2.86
CA ALA A 13 1.67 7.59 -2.31
C ALA A 13 3.12 7.38 -2.76
N GLY A 14 3.44 7.67 -4.03
CA GLY A 14 4.81 7.63 -4.53
C GLY A 14 5.72 8.66 -3.86
N PHE A 15 5.24 9.89 -3.64
CA PHE A 15 5.98 10.90 -2.88
C PHE A 15 6.23 10.45 -1.44
N PHE A 16 5.22 9.91 -0.77
CA PHE A 16 5.36 9.37 0.59
C PHE A 16 6.41 8.25 0.65
N LEU A 17 6.33 7.30 -0.28
CA LEU A 17 7.28 6.20 -0.39
C LEU A 17 8.69 6.64 -0.77
N ASN A 18 8.90 7.80 -1.40
CA ASN A 18 10.23 8.26 -1.79
C ASN A 18 10.85 9.26 -0.81
N GLN A 19 10.05 10.14 -0.24
CA GLN A 19 10.54 11.36 0.44
C GLN A 19 10.22 11.37 1.93
N ILE A 20 9.24 10.59 2.39
CA ILE A 20 8.77 10.66 3.78
C ILE A 20 9.28 9.44 4.57
N ILE A 21 9.13 8.24 4.02
CA ILE A 21 9.56 7.01 4.69
C ILE A 21 11.08 6.90 4.66
N ASN A 22 11.68 6.56 5.80
CA ASN A 22 13.12 6.37 5.93
C ASN A 22 13.54 4.93 5.55
N GLU A 23 14.83 4.75 5.28
CA GLU A 23 15.39 3.39 5.19
C GLU A 23 15.25 2.67 6.53
N GLN A 24 15.23 1.34 6.48
CA GLN A 24 15.00 0.43 7.61
C GLN A 24 13.58 0.45 8.20
N GLU A 25 12.72 1.38 7.80
CA GLU A 25 11.30 1.35 8.13
C GLU A 25 10.55 0.29 7.30
N TYR A 26 9.37 -0.09 7.79
CA TYR A 26 8.56 -1.15 7.23
C TYR A 26 7.23 -0.62 6.70
N VAL A 27 6.91 -0.93 5.46
CA VAL A 27 5.67 -0.48 4.79
C VAL A 27 4.95 -1.67 4.18
N ALA A 28 3.62 -1.68 4.27
CA ALA A 28 2.78 -2.59 3.53
C ALA A 28 1.73 -1.81 2.73
N LEU A 29 1.35 -2.35 1.57
CA LEU A 29 0.33 -1.77 0.72
C LEU A 29 -0.95 -2.59 0.80
N VAL A 30 -2.06 -1.90 1.06
CA VAL A 30 -3.41 -2.47 1.07
C VAL A 30 -4.29 -1.63 0.16
N THR A 31 -5.06 -2.30 -0.69
CA THR A 31 -6.08 -1.65 -1.53
C THR A 31 -7.48 -2.10 -1.14
N PHE A 32 -8.48 -1.29 -1.45
CA PHE A 32 -9.88 -1.62 -1.23
C PHE A 32 -10.78 -1.08 -2.34
N SER A 33 -11.86 -1.82 -2.58
CA SER A 33 -13.05 -1.42 -3.34
C SER A 33 -14.26 -2.10 -2.72
N SER A 34 -15.00 -2.96 -3.44
CA SER A 34 -15.99 -3.88 -2.86
C SER A 34 -15.34 -4.90 -1.92
N ASN A 35 -14.07 -5.25 -2.17
CA ASN A 35 -13.23 -6.14 -1.37
C ASN A 35 -11.89 -5.48 -1.08
N ALA A 36 -11.10 -6.05 -0.15
CA ALA A 36 -9.77 -5.53 0.18
C ALA A 36 -8.68 -6.60 -0.01
N GLN A 37 -7.50 -6.14 -0.40
CA GLN A 37 -6.36 -7.02 -0.70
C GLN A 37 -5.08 -6.41 -0.15
N ILE A 38 -4.20 -7.28 0.34
CA ILE A 38 -2.80 -6.93 0.65
C ILE A 38 -2.05 -7.01 -0.68
N LEU A 39 -1.58 -5.88 -1.17
CA LEU A 39 -0.78 -5.80 -2.39
C LEU A 39 0.67 -6.17 -2.13
N THR A 40 1.18 -5.77 -0.97
CA THR A 40 2.51 -6.15 -0.49
C THR A 40 2.45 -6.49 1.00
N PRO A 41 3.21 -7.50 1.45
CA PRO A 41 3.38 -7.75 2.89
C PRO A 41 4.15 -6.59 3.53
N LEU A 42 4.46 -6.71 4.82
CA LEU A 42 5.33 -5.75 5.49
C LEU A 42 6.74 -5.83 4.91
N THR A 43 7.11 -4.85 4.09
CA THR A 43 8.38 -4.79 3.36
C THR A 43 9.28 -3.73 3.98
N LYS A 44 10.52 -4.11 4.28
CA LYS A 44 11.55 -3.19 4.79
C LYS A 44 12.07 -2.32 3.65
N ILE A 45 12.23 -1.02 3.87
CA ILE A 45 12.82 -0.12 2.89
C ILE A 45 14.35 -0.22 2.96
N GLU A 46 14.96 -0.84 1.94
CA GLU A 46 16.42 -1.03 1.88
C GLU A 46 17.13 -0.03 0.94
N GLY A 47 16.35 0.81 0.25
CA GLY A 47 16.86 1.81 -0.69
C GLY A 47 15.89 2.04 -1.84
N GLN A 48 16.36 2.70 -2.91
CA GLN A 48 15.50 3.10 -4.03
C GLN A 48 14.83 1.92 -4.73
N ALA A 49 15.52 0.79 -4.89
CA ALA A 49 14.96 -0.38 -5.57
C ALA A 49 13.68 -0.91 -4.88
N THR A 50 13.67 -0.99 -3.55
CA THR A 50 12.47 -1.40 -2.80
C THR A 50 11.35 -0.37 -2.90
N ARG A 51 11.70 0.93 -2.94
CA ARG A 51 10.72 2.01 -3.13
C ARG A 51 10.07 1.90 -4.51
N ASP A 52 10.85 1.70 -5.56
CA ASP A 52 10.38 1.53 -6.94
C ASP A 52 9.48 0.28 -7.07
N GLU A 53 9.86 -0.82 -6.40
CA GLU A 53 9.01 -2.01 -6.33
C GLU A 53 7.65 -1.69 -5.71
N LEU A 54 7.62 -1.06 -4.53
CA LEU A 54 6.37 -0.68 -3.86
C LEU A 54 5.52 0.27 -4.72
N ILE A 55 6.14 1.27 -5.35
CA ILE A 55 5.46 2.22 -6.25
C ILE A 55 4.84 1.49 -7.44
N SER A 56 5.53 0.51 -8.02
CA SER A 56 5.01 -0.30 -9.14
C SER A 56 3.74 -1.08 -8.79
N LYS A 57 3.49 -1.34 -7.50
CA LYS A 57 2.31 -2.04 -7.00
C LYS A 57 1.14 -1.12 -6.69
N LEU A 58 1.28 0.20 -6.78
CA LEU A 58 0.18 1.12 -6.53
C LEU A 58 -0.98 0.87 -7.51
N PRO A 59 -2.25 0.98 -7.07
CA PRO A 59 -3.39 0.73 -7.94
C PRO A 59 -3.38 1.62 -9.19
N THR A 60 -3.53 1.01 -10.37
CA THR A 60 -3.57 1.70 -11.68
C THR A 60 -4.97 1.82 -12.26
N ILE A 61 -5.93 1.10 -11.68
CA ILE A 61 -7.33 1.11 -12.08
C ILE A 61 -8.18 1.07 -10.81
N ALA A 62 -9.20 1.93 -10.75
CA ALA A 62 -10.25 1.84 -9.74
C ALA A 62 -11.50 1.17 -10.34
N THR A 63 -11.90 0.03 -9.77
CA THR A 63 -13.10 -0.74 -10.14
C THR A 63 -13.85 -1.19 -8.89
N GLY A 64 -15.12 -1.56 -9.04
CA GLY A 64 -15.97 -1.98 -7.92
C GLY A 64 -16.57 -0.82 -7.14
N GLN A 65 -17.22 -1.15 -6.02
CA GLN A 65 -17.83 -0.21 -5.08
C GLN A 65 -16.81 0.21 -4.01
N THR A 66 -17.30 0.79 -2.90
CA THR A 66 -16.46 1.27 -1.80
C THR A 66 -16.81 0.59 -0.49
N PHE A 67 -15.84 -0.05 0.14
CA PHE A 67 -15.95 -0.59 1.49
C PHE A 67 -14.64 -0.38 2.27
N ILE A 68 -14.48 0.83 2.81
CA ILE A 68 -13.25 1.28 3.49
C ILE A 68 -12.88 0.37 4.68
N CYS A 69 -13.86 -0.07 5.49
CA CYS A 69 -13.57 -0.90 6.66
C CYS A 69 -12.92 -2.25 6.32
N LYS A 70 -13.15 -2.80 5.11
CA LYS A 70 -12.43 -4.00 4.65
C LYS A 70 -10.94 -3.69 4.48
N GLY A 71 -10.59 -2.51 3.96
CA GLY A 71 -9.21 -2.02 3.86
C GLY A 71 -8.55 -1.92 5.23
N PHE A 72 -9.19 -1.27 6.20
CA PHE A 72 -8.67 -1.17 7.56
C PHE A 72 -8.45 -2.53 8.22
N ARG A 73 -9.44 -3.44 8.15
CA ARG A 73 -9.31 -4.80 8.67
C ARG A 73 -8.11 -5.54 8.07
N LYS A 74 -7.93 -5.42 6.75
CA LYS A 74 -6.79 -6.03 6.05
C LYS A 74 -5.45 -5.41 6.45
N GLY A 75 -5.41 -4.09 6.67
CA GLY A 75 -4.25 -3.39 7.22
C GLY A 75 -3.84 -3.93 8.60
N PHE A 76 -4.80 -4.21 9.48
CA PHE A 76 -4.51 -4.83 10.77
C PHE A 76 -4.01 -6.28 10.65
N GLU A 77 -4.47 -7.04 9.64
CA GLU A 77 -3.97 -8.40 9.39
C GLU A 77 -2.48 -8.42 9.04
N VAL A 78 -1.98 -7.41 8.33
CA VAL A 78 -0.54 -7.28 8.01
C VAL A 78 0.30 -7.33 9.29
N ARG A 79 -0.10 -6.57 10.32
CA ARG A 79 0.62 -6.52 11.61
C ARG A 79 0.51 -7.83 12.40
N LYS A 80 -0.65 -8.49 12.37
CA LYS A 80 -0.85 -9.77 13.07
C LYS A 80 0.05 -10.87 12.54
N LYS A 81 0.37 -10.89 11.24
CA LYS A 81 1.32 -11.86 10.68
C LYS A 81 2.71 -11.72 11.31
N LEU A 82 3.16 -10.50 11.61
CA LEU A 82 4.47 -10.27 12.22
C LEU A 82 4.54 -10.81 13.67
N LEU A 83 3.46 -10.68 14.43
CA LEU A 83 3.40 -11.12 15.84
C LEU A 83 3.29 -12.64 16.02
N LEU A 84 3.00 -13.39 14.96
CA LEU A 84 2.92 -14.85 14.98
C LEU A 84 4.26 -15.54 14.65
N PHE A 85 5.30 -14.76 14.31
CA PHE A 85 6.65 -15.26 14.01
C PHE A 85 7.72 -14.75 15.00
N ASN A 86 7.30 -14.23 16.16
CA ASN A 86 8.17 -13.93 17.31
C ASN A 86 7.86 -14.86 18.48
#